data_AF-A0A7D4YRV6-F1
#
_entry.id   AF-A0A7D4YRV6-F1
#
_cell.length_a   1.000
_cell.length_b   1.000
_cell.length_c   1.000
_cell.angle_alpha   90.00
_cell.angle_beta   90.00
_cell.angle_gamma   90.00
#
_symmetry.space_group_name_H-M   'P 1'
#
loop_
_entity.id
_entity.type
_entity.pdbx_description
1 polymer ?
#
loop_
_entity_poly.entity_id
_entity_poly.type
_entity_poly.pdbx_seq_one_letter_code
_entity_poly.pdbx_strand_id
1 'polypeptide(L)'
;MDTYTLVVRETSTHEGVDVDVIGEDGLIETTTQLTYSDYNVAPERDDDRPDRIEEEFTVDASSIDLQLERDGRTFAFQAIADGEVAARIEVADSDWDLRD
;
A
#
# COMPACT_ATOMS: atom_id res chain seq x y z
N MET A 1 4.08 18.79 12.27
CA MET A 1 2.98 17.81 12.45
C MET A 1 2.17 17.98 11.21
N ASP A 2 2.37 17.05 10.31
CA ASP A 2 1.97 17.14 8.93
C ASP A 2 1.06 15.95 8.70
N THR A 3 0.00 16.16 7.92
CA THR A 3 -1.00 15.11 7.67
C THR A 3 -0.71 14.44 6.36
N TYR A 4 -0.76 13.11 6.38
CA TYR A 4 -0.48 12.27 5.24
C TYR A 4 -1.58 11.24 5.07
N THR A 5 -1.78 10.79 3.83
CA THR A 5 -2.69 9.72 3.49
C THR A 5 -1.90 8.60 2.82
N LEU A 6 -1.86 7.43 3.45
CA LEU A 6 -1.37 6.21 2.85
C LEU A 6 -2.49 5.63 1.98
N VAL A 7 -2.25 5.51 0.67
CA VAL A 7 -3.21 5.00 -0.31
C VAL A 7 -2.65 3.71 -0.90
N VAL A 8 -3.38 2.61 -0.73
CA VAL A 8 -3.06 1.30 -1.29
C VAL A 8 -4.12 0.96 -2.34
N ARG A 9 -3.69 0.73 -3.58
CA ARG A 9 -4.60 0.43 -4.69
C ARG A 9 -4.00 -0.57 -5.66
N GLU A 10 -4.85 -1.36 -6.32
CA GLU A 10 -4.36 -2.22 -7.41
C GLU A 10 -3.91 -1.37 -8.61
N THR A 11 -2.84 -1.81 -9.28
CA THR A 11 -2.35 -1.14 -10.49
C THR A 11 -3.38 -1.22 -11.62
N SER A 12 -3.29 -0.29 -12.58
CA SER A 12 -4.21 -0.29 -13.73
C SER A 12 -4.10 -1.55 -14.60
N THR A 13 -3.00 -2.29 -14.49
CA THR A 13 -2.80 -3.54 -15.23
C THR A 13 -3.28 -4.78 -14.48
N HIS A 14 -3.76 -4.65 -13.23
CA HIS A 14 -4.14 -5.77 -12.34
C HIS A 14 -2.99 -6.74 -12.03
N GLU A 15 -1.75 -6.35 -12.29
CA GLU A 15 -0.57 -7.20 -12.08
C GLU A 15 0.11 -6.94 -10.74
N GLY A 16 -0.37 -5.96 -9.97
CA GLY A 16 0.30 -5.55 -8.75
C GLY A 16 -0.45 -4.51 -7.93
N VAL A 17 0.24 -3.99 -6.92
CA VAL A 17 -0.27 -2.98 -5.99
C VAL A 17 0.60 -1.74 -6.05
N ASP A 18 -0.04 -0.59 -6.06
CA ASP A 18 0.54 0.74 -6.03
C ASP A 18 0.21 1.36 -4.67
N VAL A 19 1.23 1.89 -4.01
CA VAL A 19 1.15 2.40 -2.65
C VAL A 19 1.74 3.79 -2.65
N ASP A 20 0.90 4.78 -2.40
CA ASP A 20 1.29 6.19 -2.40
C ASP A 20 1.13 6.77 -0.99
N VAL A 21 2.07 7.62 -0.58
CA VAL A 21 1.86 8.54 0.53
C VAL A 21 1.61 9.92 -0.04
N ILE A 22 0.45 10.47 0.25
CA ILE A 22 0.04 11.80 -0.21
C ILE A 22 0.12 12.74 0.99
N GLY A 23 0.89 13.82 0.88
CA GLY A 23 0.95 14.87 1.90
C GLY A 23 -0.28 15.78 1.87
N GLU A 24 -0.42 16.65 2.87
CA GLU A 24 -1.56 17.57 3.00
C GLU A 24 -1.75 18.53 1.81
N ASP A 25 -0.69 18.82 1.05
CA ASP A 25 -0.74 19.62 -0.18
C ASP A 25 -1.35 18.84 -1.37
N GLY A 26 -1.63 17.55 -1.19
CA GLY A 26 -2.12 16.65 -2.24
C GLY A 26 -1.01 16.12 -3.17
N LEU A 27 0.26 16.31 -2.79
CA LEU A 27 1.41 15.82 -3.53
C LEU A 27 1.84 14.44 -3.02
N ILE A 28 2.30 13.59 -3.94
CA ILE A 28 2.89 12.29 -3.59
C ILE A 28 4.27 12.55 -2.99
N GLU A 29 4.42 12.25 -1.71
CA GLU A 29 5.68 12.34 -0.96
C GLU A 29 6.59 11.15 -1.30
N THR A 30 5.98 9.96 -1.34
CA THR A 30 6.68 8.71 -1.68
C THR A 30 5.70 7.71 -2.30
N THR A 31 6.23 6.83 -3.13
CA THR A 31 5.46 5.80 -3.83
C THR A 31 6.26 4.51 -3.89
N THR A 32 5.59 3.38 -3.70
CA THR A 32 6.15 2.05 -3.93
C THR A 32 5.17 1.20 -4.71
N GLN A 33 5.71 0.34 -5.57
CA GLN A 33 4.92 -0.57 -6.38
C GLN A 33 5.42 -1.99 -6.15
N LEU A 34 4.49 -2.93 -6.04
CA LEU A 34 4.79 -4.36 -6.06
C LEU A 34 4.05 -5.04 -7.20
N THR A 35 4.61 -6.16 -7.65
CA THR A 35 3.99 -7.03 -8.65
C THR A 35 3.60 -8.33 -7.96
N TYR A 36 2.39 -8.82 -8.21
CA TYR A 36 1.91 -10.08 -7.62
C TYR A 36 2.78 -11.28 -8.00
N SER A 37 3.38 -11.26 -9.20
CA SER A 37 4.31 -12.28 -9.67
C SER A 37 5.57 -12.42 -8.82
N ASP A 38 5.99 -11.38 -8.09
CA ASP A 38 7.14 -11.45 -7.17
C ASP A 38 6.86 -12.43 -6.01
N TYR A 39 5.57 -12.61 -5.71
CA TYR A 39 5.05 -13.48 -4.67
C TYR A 39 4.31 -14.70 -5.20
N ASN A 40 4.45 -14.99 -6.50
CA ASN A 40 3.77 -16.09 -7.20
C ASN A 40 2.23 -16.07 -7.05
N VAL A 41 1.62 -14.92 -6.76
CA VAL A 41 0.16 -14.79 -6.74
C VAL A 41 -0.34 -14.04 -7.97
N ALA A 42 -1.62 -14.20 -8.25
CA ALA A 42 -2.34 -13.45 -9.26
C ALA A 42 -3.79 -13.25 -8.80
N PRO A 43 -4.45 -12.16 -9.23
CA PRO A 43 -5.88 -12.00 -9.02
C PRO A 43 -6.67 -13.02 -9.85
N GLU A 44 -7.60 -13.75 -9.23
CA GLU A 44 -8.52 -14.69 -9.91
C GLU A 44 -9.81 -13.99 -10.42
N ARG A 45 -9.76 -12.67 -10.65
CA ARG A 45 -10.91 -11.86 -11.10
C ARG A 45 -10.68 -11.27 -12.49
N ASP A 46 -11.73 -11.24 -13.31
CA ASP A 46 -11.66 -10.79 -14.70
C ASP A 46 -11.53 -9.25 -14.84
N ASP A 47 -12.22 -8.45 -14.01
CA ASP A 47 -12.23 -6.97 -14.14
C ASP A 47 -12.63 -6.22 -12.84
N ASP A 48 -12.91 -6.93 -11.73
CA ASP A 48 -13.39 -6.32 -10.49
C ASP A 48 -12.22 -5.93 -9.59
N ARG A 49 -11.76 -4.68 -9.72
CA ARG A 49 -10.68 -4.15 -8.88
C ARG A 49 -11.14 -3.98 -7.45
N PRO A 50 -10.25 -4.25 -6.48
CA PRO A 50 -10.59 -4.03 -5.09
C PRO A 50 -10.72 -2.53 -4.86
N ASP A 51 -11.54 -2.16 -3.89
CA ASP A 51 -11.56 -0.78 -3.44
C ASP A 51 -10.16 -0.36 -2.96
N ARG A 52 -9.78 0.86 -3.30
CA ARG A 52 -8.56 1.47 -2.76
C ARG A 52 -8.74 1.62 -1.25
N ILE A 53 -7.69 1.35 -0.51
CA ILE A 53 -7.66 1.50 0.94
C ILE A 53 -6.86 2.76 1.24
N GLU A 54 -7.45 3.65 2.04
CA GLU A 54 -6.86 4.94 2.38
C GLU A 54 -6.80 5.04 3.90
N GLU A 55 -5.62 5.31 4.44
CA GLU A 55 -5.40 5.53 5.87
C GLU A 55 -4.73 6.88 6.10
N GLU A 56 -5.44 7.79 6.75
CA GLU A 56 -4.93 9.10 7.13
C GLU A 56 -4.16 9.00 8.45
N PHE A 57 -2.98 9.60 8.50
CA PHE A 57 -2.14 9.66 9.69
C PHE A 57 -1.46 11.02 9.82
N THR A 58 -1.22 11.44 11.06
CA THR A 58 -0.52 12.69 11.37
C THR A 58 0.77 12.37 12.10
N VAL A 59 1.90 12.83 11.57
CA VAL A 59 3.22 12.58 12.15
C VAL A 59 4.08 13.84 12.06
N ASP A 60 5.03 13.99 12.98
CA ASP A 60 6.05 15.04 12.93
C ASP A 60 7.34 14.39 12.45
N ALA A 61 7.54 14.38 11.13
CA ALA A 61 8.66 13.70 10.50
C ALA A 61 9.25 14.58 9.38
N SER A 62 10.55 14.46 9.18
CA SER A 62 11.26 15.13 8.09
C SER A 62 11.33 14.25 6.84
N SER A 63 11.09 12.94 6.95
CA SER A 63 11.06 12.01 5.83
C SER A 63 10.09 10.87 6.08
N ILE A 64 9.39 10.47 5.02
CA ILE A 64 8.54 9.28 5.01
C ILE A 64 9.08 8.29 3.99
N ASP A 65 9.18 7.04 4.41
CA ASP A 65 9.56 5.89 3.60
C ASP A 65 8.41 4.87 3.61
N LEU A 66 8.37 4.02 2.59
CA LEU A 66 7.34 2.98 2.45
C LEU A 66 7.99 1.60 2.53
N GLN A 67 7.59 0.82 3.52
CA GLN A 67 8.01 -0.56 3.67
C GLN A 67 6.86 -1.50 3.35
N LEU A 68 7.20 -2.56 2.63
CA LEU A 68 6.30 -3.65 2.30
C LEU A 68 6.82 -4.92 2.95
N GLU A 69 5.93 -5.61 3.64
CA GLU A 69 6.17 -6.97 4.14
C GLU A 69 5.04 -7.89 3.67
N ARG A 70 5.38 -9.13 3.33
CA ARG A 70 4.37 -10.17 3.09
C ARG A 70 4.47 -11.22 4.18
N ASP A 71 3.43 -11.36 4.98
CA ASP A 71 3.30 -12.42 5.98
C ASP A 71 2.31 -13.48 5.45
N GLY A 72 2.85 -14.51 4.82
CA GLY A 72 2.08 -15.60 4.23
C GLY A 72 1.07 -15.12 3.17
N ARG A 73 -0.19 -14.96 3.59
CA ARG A 73 -1.33 -14.55 2.72
C ARG A 73 -1.81 -13.12 2.95
N THR A 74 -0.97 -12.29 3.57
CA THR A 74 -1.30 -10.91 3.86
C THR A 74 -0.13 -10.01 3.47
N PHE A 75 -0.43 -8.96 2.72
CA PHE A 75 0.47 -7.86 2.46
C PHE A 75 0.32 -6.80 3.55
N ALA A 76 1.42 -6.41 4.16
CA ALA A 76 1.47 -5.33 5.13
C ALA A 76 2.26 -4.16 4.53
N PHE A 77 1.57 -3.04 4.34
CA PHE A 77 2.10 -1.78 3.83
C PHE A 77 2.29 -0.82 5.00
N GLN A 78 3.53 -0.41 5.26
CA GLN A 78 3.91 0.39 6.41
C GLN A 78 4.50 1.71 5.95
N ALA A 79 3.93 2.83 6.41
CA ALA A 79 4.55 4.14 6.29
C ALA A 79 5.52 4.33 7.45
N ILE A 80 6.81 4.49 7.14
CA ILE A 80 7.88 4.68 8.11
C ILE A 80 8.28 6.15 8.12
N ALA A 81 8.00 6.83 9.21
CA ALA A 81 8.32 8.24 9.41
C ALA A 81 9.52 8.35 10.37
N ASP A 82 10.63 8.94 9.93
CA ASP A 82 11.88 9.07 10.72
C ASP A 82 12.37 7.74 11.37
N GLY A 83 12.07 6.60 10.75
CA GLY A 83 12.46 5.27 11.23
C GLY A 83 11.46 4.58 12.15
N GLU A 84 10.30 5.19 12.41
CA GLU A 84 9.20 4.62 13.19
C GLU A 84 7.95 4.38 12.31
N VAL A 85 7.17 3.35 12.61
CA VAL A 85 5.92 3.07 11.88
C VAL A 85 4.88 4.13 12.24
N ALA A 86 4.47 4.92 11.26
CA ALA A 86 3.45 5.95 11.40
C ALA A 86 2.05 5.45 11.04
N ALA A 87 1.94 4.62 9.99
CA ALA A 87 0.69 4.01 9.54
C ALA A 87 0.92 2.60 8.98
N ARG A 88 -0.12 1.76 8.99
CA ARG A 88 -0.03 0.37 8.51
C ARG A 88 -1.37 -0.10 7.95
N ILE A 89 -1.36 -0.45 6.67
CA ILE A 89 -2.48 -1.11 6.01
C ILE A 89 -2.14 -2.57 5.77
N GLU A 90 -3.07 -3.46 6.12
CA GLU A 90 -2.96 -4.89 5.89
C GLU A 90 -4.01 -5.34 4.87
N VAL A 91 -3.55 -6.00 3.81
CA VAL A 91 -4.40 -6.52 2.73
C VAL A 91 -4.24 -8.03 2.68
N ALA A 92 -5.30 -8.75 3.01
CA ALA A 92 -5.32 -10.20 2.86
C ALA A 92 -5.55 -10.59 1.41
N ASP A 93 -4.92 -11.67 0.95
CA ASP A 93 -5.18 -12.26 -0.36
C ASP A 93 -6.67 -12.53 -0.58
N SER A 94 -7.39 -12.94 0.47
CA SER A 94 -8.84 -13.18 0.40
C SER A 94 -9.68 -11.92 0.27
N ASP A 95 -9.16 -10.76 0.67
CA ASP A 95 -9.85 -9.47 0.52
C ASP A 95 -9.81 -9.01 -0.94
N TRP A 96 -8.70 -9.33 -1.62
CA TRP A 96 -8.43 -8.93 -3.01
C TRP A 96 -8.53 -10.09 -4.01
N ASP A 97 -9.08 -11.23 -3.59
CA ASP A 97 -9.24 -12.47 -4.37
C ASP A 97 -7.95 -12.92 -5.11
N LEU A 98 -6.82 -12.86 -4.39
CA LEU A 98 -5.49 -13.26 -4.87
C LEU A 98 -5.23 -14.74 -4.57
N ARG A 99 -4.68 -15.47 -5.54
CA ARG A 99 -4.33 -16.89 -5.41
C ARG A 99 -2.96 -17.22 -6.03
N ASP A 100 -2.34 -18.27 -5.49
CA ASP A 100 -1.09 -18.90 -5.96
C ASP A 100 -1.34 -20.02 -6.97
#